data_AF-E3NH13-F1
#
_entry.id   AF-E3NH13-F1
#
_cell.length_a   1.000
_cell.length_b   1.000
_cell.length_c   1.000
_cell.angle_alpha   90.00
_cell.angle_beta   90.00
_cell.angle_gamma   90.00
#
_symmetry.space_group_name_H-M   'P 1'
#
loop_
_entity.id
_entity.type
_entity.pdbx_description
1 polymer ?
#
loop_
_entity_poly.entity_id
_entity_poly.type
_entity_poly.pdbx_seq_one_letter_code
_entity_poly.pdbx_strand_id
1 'polypeptide(L)'
;MTDNRVPRVKMLERHFNSSNWKNGRSIEYTVAELKTLTDDVTEMLRRGPSLIEIEAPVTVVGDLHGQYEDLMRILMIHEKTKGKKAQDFTGRKYIFLGDYVDQGKYSLECIVLLWV
;
A
#
# COMPACT_ATOMS: atom_id res chain seq x y z
N MET A 1 14.66 -17.32 -13.69
CA MET A 1 14.32 -15.91 -13.40
C MET A 1 12.81 -15.81 -13.39
N THR A 2 12.19 -16.05 -12.24
CA THR A 2 10.75 -15.82 -12.06
C THR A 2 10.52 -14.33 -12.11
N ASP A 3 9.58 -13.88 -12.93
CA ASP A 3 9.20 -12.47 -12.99
C ASP A 3 8.57 -12.07 -11.65
N ASN A 4 9.36 -11.42 -10.78
CA ASN A 4 8.94 -10.92 -9.46
C ASN A 4 7.77 -9.90 -9.55
N ARG A 5 7.37 -9.47 -10.74
CA ARG A 5 6.21 -8.58 -10.95
C ARG A 5 4.88 -9.32 -10.81
N VAL A 6 4.81 -10.60 -11.18
CA VAL A 6 3.55 -11.37 -11.20
C VAL A 6 2.95 -11.56 -9.79
N PRO A 7 3.73 -11.86 -8.72
CA PRO A 7 3.18 -11.95 -7.37
C PRO A 7 2.61 -10.64 -6.83
N ARG A 8 3.27 -9.51 -7.11
CA ARG A 8 2.86 -8.18 -6.62
C ARG A 8 1.55 -7.71 -7.26
N VAL A 9 1.37 -7.91 -8.56
CA VAL A 9 0.11 -7.58 -9.25
C VAL A 9 -1.07 -8.34 -8.64
N LYS A 10 -0.90 -9.65 -8.36
CA LYS A 10 -1.93 -10.46 -7.71
C LYS A 10 -2.23 -10.01 -6.28
N MET A 11 -1.25 -9.49 -5.54
CA MET A 11 -1.49 -8.87 -4.24
C MET A 11 -2.33 -7.60 -4.38
N LEU A 12 -1.97 -6.70 -5.29
CA LEU A 12 -2.76 -5.49 -5.56
C LEU A 12 -4.21 -5.82 -5.91
N GLU A 13 -4.44 -6.79 -6.80
CA GLU A 13 -5.78 -7.23 -7.18
C GLU A 13 -6.62 -7.70 -5.97
N ARG A 14 -6.00 -8.43 -5.03
CA ARG A 14 -6.67 -8.82 -3.76
C ARG A 14 -7.05 -7.61 -2.91
N HIS A 15 -6.18 -6.61 -2.81
CA HIS A 15 -6.43 -5.39 -2.04
C HIS A 15 -7.54 -4.51 -2.64
N PHE A 16 -7.49 -4.31 -3.96
CA PHE A 16 -8.42 -3.43 -4.68
C PHE A 16 -9.77 -4.07 -5.01
N ASN A 17 -9.96 -5.36 -4.74
CA ASN A 17 -11.28 -5.97 -4.80
C ASN A 17 -12.22 -5.30 -3.77
N SER A 18 -13.21 -4.58 -4.29
CA SER A 18 -14.12 -3.76 -3.48
C SER A 18 -14.89 -4.52 -2.41
N SER A 19 -15.04 -5.84 -2.54
CA SER A 19 -15.67 -6.69 -1.52
C SER A 19 -14.81 -6.87 -0.27
N ASN A 20 -13.49 -6.72 -0.39
CA ASN A 20 -12.56 -7.03 0.70
C ASN A 20 -12.49 -5.88 1.71
N TRP A 21 -12.23 -4.66 1.24
CA TRP A 21 -12.03 -3.52 2.13
C TRP A 21 -13.32 -2.83 2.58
N LYS A 22 -14.41 -2.89 1.79
CA LYS A 22 -15.71 -2.28 2.17
C LYS A 22 -16.51 -3.11 3.18
N ASN A 23 -16.31 -4.43 3.18
CA ASN A 23 -17.01 -5.34 4.09
C ASN A 23 -16.10 -5.82 5.24
N GLY A 24 -14.89 -5.26 5.37
CA GLY A 24 -13.93 -5.67 6.40
C GLY A 24 -13.56 -7.15 6.32
N ARG A 25 -13.37 -7.70 5.11
CA ARG A 25 -12.84 -9.06 4.97
C ARG A 25 -11.32 -9.00 5.03
N SER A 26 -10.75 -9.85 5.87
CA SER A 26 -9.31 -10.07 5.91
C SER A 26 -8.78 -10.59 4.58
N ILE A 27 -7.58 -10.17 4.22
CA ILE A 27 -6.88 -10.63 3.03
C ILE A 27 -5.92 -11.74 3.47
N GLU A 28 -5.95 -12.86 2.76
CA GLU A 28 -5.03 -13.97 3.03
C GLU A 28 -3.69 -13.74 2.35
N TYR A 29 -2.60 -14.04 3.07
CA TYR A 29 -1.23 -13.97 2.59
C TYR A 29 -0.49 -15.26 2.91
N THR A 30 0.41 -15.69 2.02
CA THR A 30 1.32 -16.80 2.34
C THR A 30 2.58 -16.29 3.03
N VAL A 31 3.24 -17.15 3.82
CA VAL A 31 4.51 -16.79 4.47
C VAL A 31 5.59 -16.45 3.44
N ALA A 32 5.65 -17.16 2.32
CA ALA A 32 6.61 -16.91 1.25
C ALA A 32 6.41 -15.53 0.59
N GLU A 33 5.15 -15.14 0.39
CA GLU A 33 4.75 -13.83 -0.09
C GLU A 33 5.24 -12.72 0.85
N LEU A 34 4.92 -12.82 2.14
CA LEU A 34 5.30 -11.83 3.14
C LEU A 34 6.82 -11.73 3.31
N LYS A 35 7.52 -12.87 3.30
CA LYS A 35 8.98 -12.91 3.39
C LYS A 35 9.63 -12.21 2.20
N THR A 36 9.20 -12.53 0.98
CA THR A 36 9.75 -11.92 -0.25
C THR A 36 9.54 -10.40 -0.24
N LEU A 37 8.32 -9.96 0.12
CA LEU A 37 7.98 -8.55 0.21
C LEU A 37 8.85 -7.81 1.23
N THR A 38 9.03 -8.41 2.41
CA THR A 38 9.83 -7.84 3.49
C THR A 38 11.30 -7.76 3.11
N ASP A 39 11.85 -8.81 2.48
CA ASP A 39 13.25 -8.85 2.02
C ASP A 39 13.51 -7.73 0.98
N ASP A 40 12.64 -7.60 -0.02
CA ASP A 40 12.73 -6.59 -1.07
C ASP A 40 12.67 -5.15 -0.51
N VAL A 41 11.69 -4.87 0.36
CA VAL A 41 11.51 -3.54 0.95
C VAL A 41 12.65 -3.20 1.90
N THR A 42 13.15 -4.17 2.66
CA THR A 42 14.31 -3.97 3.54
C THR A 42 15.56 -3.60 2.75
N GLU A 43 15.81 -4.27 1.62
CA GLU A 43 16.93 -3.95 0.73
C GLU A 43 16.78 -2.55 0.12
N MET A 44 15.57 -2.20 -0.33
CA MET A 44 15.26 -0.87 -0.88
C MET A 44 15.50 0.24 0.17
N LEU A 45 14.92 0.11 1.36
CA LEU A 45 15.04 1.10 2.43
C LEU A 45 16.48 1.24 2.93
N ARG A 46 17.23 0.13 3.04
CA ARG A 46 18.65 0.14 3.46
C ARG A 46 19.54 0.90 2.48
N ARG A 47 19.20 0.89 1.18
CA ARG A 47 19.95 1.62 0.14
C ARG A 47 19.55 3.10 0.04
N GLY A 48 18.38 3.47 0.55
CA GLY A 48 17.87 4.84 0.51
C GLY A 48 18.55 5.77 1.52
N PRO A 49 18.56 7.08 1.27
CA PRO A 49 19.03 8.06 2.24
C PRO A 49 18.04 8.17 3.42
N SER A 50 18.54 8.47 4.61
CA SER A 50 17.69 8.72 5.78
C SER A 50 16.87 10.02 5.65
N LEU A 51 17.35 10.97 4.85
CA LEU A 51 16.64 12.20 4.49
C LEU A 51 16.26 12.14 3.01
N ILE A 52 14.97 12.16 2.73
CA ILE A 52 14.44 12.10 1.36
C ILE A 52 13.97 13.49 0.95
N GLU A 53 14.42 13.97 -0.22
CA GLU A 53 13.94 15.20 -0.84
C GLU A 53 12.91 14.87 -1.91
N ILE A 54 11.74 15.51 -1.85
CA ILE A 54 10.61 15.26 -2.76
C ILE A 54 10.05 16.59 -3.26
N GLU A 55 9.95 16.72 -4.58
CA GLU A 55 9.31 17.89 -5.21
C GLU A 55 7.78 17.83 -5.09
N ALA A 56 7.13 18.99 -5.03
CA ALA A 56 5.68 19.09 -5.15
C ALA A 56 5.19 18.72 -6.57
N PRO A 57 3.89 18.37 -6.76
CA PRO A 57 2.87 18.14 -5.73
C PRO A 57 3.02 16.77 -5.05
N VAL A 58 2.76 16.73 -3.74
CA VAL A 58 2.82 15.52 -2.91
C VAL A 58 1.66 15.52 -1.91
N THR A 59 1.08 14.34 -1.67
CA THR A 59 0.11 14.14 -0.59
C THR A 59 0.84 13.57 0.62
N VAL A 60 0.75 14.26 1.75
CA VAL A 60 1.31 13.79 3.03
C VAL A 60 0.21 13.10 3.83
N VAL A 61 0.49 11.90 4.30
CA VAL A 61 -0.40 11.05 5.08
C VAL A 61 0.24 10.79 6.44
N GLY A 62 -0.48 11.11 7.51
CA GLY A 62 -0.08 10.82 8.88
C GLY A 62 -0.38 9.37 9.27
N ASP A 63 -0.61 9.16 10.56
CA ASP A 63 -0.78 7.84 11.14
C ASP A 63 -1.97 7.07 10.54
N LEU A 64 -1.81 5.74 10.46
CA LEU A 64 -2.87 4.84 10.01
C LEU A 64 -3.40 3.93 11.13
N HIS A 65 -2.56 3.50 12.08
CA HIS A 65 -2.95 2.62 13.20
C HIS A 65 -3.83 1.44 12.77
N GLY A 66 -3.46 0.74 11.69
CA GLY A 66 -4.24 -0.40 11.17
C GLY A 66 -5.64 -0.07 10.62
N GLN A 67 -5.95 1.20 10.32
CA GLN A 67 -7.21 1.65 9.70
C GLN A 67 -7.17 1.46 8.17
N TYR A 68 -7.25 0.20 7.73
CA TYR A 68 -7.14 -0.16 6.31
C TYR A 68 -8.21 0.48 5.41
N GLU A 69 -9.43 0.69 5.91
CA GLU A 69 -10.49 1.35 5.13
C GLU A 69 -10.12 2.81 4.80
N ASP A 70 -9.51 3.52 5.75
CA ASP A 70 -9.09 4.90 5.55
C ASP A 70 -7.89 4.98 4.60
N LEU A 71 -6.93 4.05 4.69
CA LEU A 71 -5.87 3.90 3.70
C LEU A 71 -6.45 3.71 2.28
N MET A 72 -7.42 2.81 2.12
CA MET A 72 -8.08 2.59 0.83
C MET A 72 -8.81 3.84 0.32
N ARG A 73 -9.51 4.56 1.21
CA ARG A 73 -10.12 5.85 0.86
C ARG A 73 -9.07 6.86 0.43
N ILE A 74 -7.96 7.02 1.14
CA ILE A 74 -6.87 7.95 0.77
C ILE A 74 -6.36 7.66 -0.64
N LEU A 75 -6.11 6.39 -0.95
CA LEU A 75 -5.65 5.96 -2.26
C LEU A 75 -6.72 6.16 -3.34
N MET A 76 -8.02 5.99 -3.01
CA MET A 76 -9.15 6.07 -3.94
C MET A 76 -9.87 7.43 -4.01
N ILE A 77 -9.60 8.39 -3.10
CA ILE A 77 -10.36 9.65 -2.93
C ILE A 77 -10.43 10.44 -4.24
N HIS A 78 -9.46 10.25 -5.13
CA HIS A 78 -9.41 10.95 -6.39
C HIS A 78 -9.66 10.11 -7.65
N GLU A 79 -10.00 8.83 -7.50
CA GLU A 79 -10.53 8.04 -8.63
C GLU A 79 -11.89 8.59 -9.08
N LYS A 80 -12.71 9.05 -8.12
CA LYS A 80 -14.05 9.60 -8.40
C LYS A 80 -14.05 10.94 -9.15
N THR A 81 -12.98 11.72 -9.07
CA THR A 81 -12.93 13.07 -9.68
C THR A 81 -12.48 13.10 -11.13
N LYS A 82 -11.92 12.01 -11.68
CA LYS A 82 -11.36 12.01 -13.04
C LYS A 82 -12.07 11.13 -14.06
N GLY A 83 -13.14 10.41 -13.69
CA GLY A 83 -13.83 9.49 -14.62
C GLY A 83 -12.92 8.40 -15.21
N LYS A 84 -11.72 8.22 -14.64
CA LYS A 84 -10.73 7.23 -15.06
C LYS A 84 -10.88 5.99 -14.19
N LYS A 85 -10.79 4.81 -14.83
CA LYS A 85 -10.84 3.51 -14.15
C LYS A 85 -9.75 3.44 -13.08
N ALA A 86 -10.04 2.66 -12.02
CA ALA A 86 -9.31 2.49 -10.75
C ALA A 86 -7.87 1.94 -10.84
N GLN A 87 -7.13 2.28 -11.90
CA GLN A 87 -5.88 1.64 -12.29
C GLN A 87 -4.76 2.65 -12.58
N ASP A 88 -5.07 3.96 -12.66
CA ASP A 88 -4.09 5.03 -12.89
C ASP A 88 -3.60 5.64 -11.55
N PHE A 89 -2.90 4.85 -10.72
CA PHE A 89 -2.13 5.35 -9.56
C PHE A 89 -0.84 6.09 -9.97
N THR A 90 -0.46 5.96 -11.24
CA THR A 90 0.86 6.26 -11.82
C THR A 90 1.25 7.74 -11.90
N GLY A 91 0.44 8.65 -11.36
CA GLY A 91 0.65 10.10 -11.47
C GLY A 91 0.80 10.86 -10.16
N ARG A 92 0.93 10.18 -9.01
CA ARG A 92 0.91 10.82 -7.69
C ARG A 92 2.06 10.38 -6.80
N LYS A 93 2.57 11.34 -6.02
CA LYS A 93 3.56 11.12 -4.98
C LYS A 93 2.86 11.16 -3.62
N TYR A 94 3.10 10.15 -2.80
CA TYR A 94 2.64 10.09 -1.41
C TYR A 94 3.85 10.04 -0.48
N ILE A 95 3.74 10.72 0.65
CA ILE A 95 4.65 10.57 1.78
C ILE A 95 3.81 10.08 2.96
N PHE A 96 4.19 8.92 3.50
CA PHE A 96 3.62 8.38 4.71
C PHE A 96 4.59 8.60 5.88
N LEU A 97 4.10 9.13 6.99
CA LEU A 97 4.96 9.61 8.09
C LEU A 97 5.30 8.57 9.16
N GLY A 98 4.64 7.41 9.15
CA GLY A 98 4.84 6.35 10.14
C GLY A 98 3.54 5.83 10.73
N ASP A 99 3.64 5.09 11.84
CA ASP A 99 2.52 4.56 12.62
C ASP A 99 1.46 3.84 11.77
N TYR A 100 1.94 2.88 10.99
CA TYR A 100 1.09 2.07 10.09
C TYR A 100 0.31 0.97 10.82
N VAL A 101 0.93 0.43 11.87
CA VAL A 101 0.51 -0.76 12.61
C VAL A 101 0.07 -0.38 14.02
N ASP A 102 -0.31 -1.39 14.81
CA ASP A 102 -0.89 -1.27 16.16
C ASP A 102 -2.32 -0.71 16.19
N GLN A 103 -3.03 -1.03 17.28
CA GLN A 103 -4.37 -0.58 17.68
C GLN A 103 -5.55 -0.96 16.75
N GLY A 104 -5.35 -0.98 15.43
CA GLY A 104 -6.34 -1.38 14.44
C GLY A 104 -6.39 -2.88 14.16
N LYS A 105 -7.47 -3.30 13.51
CA LYS A 105 -7.73 -4.72 13.18
C LYS A 105 -7.03 -5.21 11.91
N TYR A 106 -6.57 -4.28 11.07
CA TYR A 106 -6.08 -4.58 9.71
C TYR A 106 -4.65 -4.07 9.50
N SER A 107 -3.81 -4.12 10.54
CA SER A 107 -2.41 -3.67 10.48
C SER A 107 -1.60 -4.41 9.42
N LEU A 108 -1.87 -5.71 9.22
CA LEU A 108 -1.19 -6.51 8.21
C LEU A 108 -1.58 -6.06 6.80
N GLU A 109 -2.86 -5.83 6.55
CA GLU A 109 -3.35 -5.33 5.27
C GLU A 109 -2.82 -3.92 4.96
N CYS A 110 -2.72 -3.05 5.97
CA CYS A 110 -2.09 -1.74 5.82
C CYS A 110 -0.64 -1.85 5.37
N ILE A 111 0.18 -2.61 6.09
CA ILE A 111 1.62 -2.65 5.80
C ILE A 111 1.92 -3.37 4.49
N VAL A 112 1.16 -4.43 4.16
CA VAL A 112 1.33 -5.13 2.88
C VAL A 112 0.96 -4.22 1.72
N LEU A 113 -0.16 -3.48 1.78
CA LEU A 113 -0.54 -2.59 0.69
C LEU A 113 0.48 -1.47 0.46
N LEU A 114 1.10 -0.94 1.52
CA LEU A 114 2.13 0.10 1.40
C LEU A 114 3.44 -0.40 0.77
N TRP A 115 3.70 -1.72 0.82
CA TRP A 115 4.97 -2.32 0.42
C TRP A 115 4.96 -2.98 -0.96
N VAL A 116 3.77 -3.25 -1.51
CA VAL A 116 3.58 -3.95 -2.80
C VAL A 116 3.98 -3.12 -4.00
#